data_AF-A0A8S3EYK9-F1
#
_entry.id   AF-A0A8S3EYK9-F1
#
_cell.length_a   1.000
_cell.length_b   1.000
_cell.length_c   1.000
_cell.angle_alpha   90.00
_cell.angle_beta   90.00
_cell.angle_gamma   90.00
#
_symmetry.space_group_name_H-M   'P 1'
#
loop_
_entity.id
_entity.type
_entity.pdbx_description
1 polymer ?
#
loop_
_entity_poly.entity_id
_entity_poly.type
_entity_poly.pdbx_seq_one_letter_code
_entity_poly.pdbx_strand_id
1 'polypeptide(L)'
;SEQFDRLMDKTIWPIQICSLDYEILFPSKVPTSYSIVAIGVPAQWKLEQFESDTKKQYPTIIKVERLYVKDRIPISKVRIDFSSNQEVKKIIQNKRLLLDDENTSFMIQPYSPPAKILRCFNCQQYNDHIAANCPHKDKPTCFRCGLNHPFNPNCSNKICCANCGQSHMAGSPSCPVKVEERRKHQQFSNSLPTIDNNNNNNNNKVLHAKSTGASGAWAANARKEHTQAQLYTPVHNVTLNEYPDALSDINKKLDQIMNKMEQITNEQTNINASITKAFRLINSWQKDLASLKEFIIDKVCPYIFNLGEAFLGAKKQTEQEKLRPIFMKFKQQYEEIVKLHDIKQNEKPILSRSASNESIST
;
A
#
# COMPACT_ATOMS: atom_id res chain seq x y z
N SER A 1 0.54 3.55 -23.98
CA SER A 1 0.18 4.67 -23.09
C SER A 1 -0.92 5.49 -23.71
N GLU A 2 -0.78 5.89 -24.98
CA GLU A 2 -1.70 6.83 -25.67
C GLU A 2 -3.20 6.50 -25.60
N GLN A 3 -3.58 5.21 -25.59
CA GLN A 3 -4.99 4.81 -25.40
C GLN A 3 -5.55 5.23 -24.03
N PHE A 4 -4.74 5.15 -22.97
CA PHE A 4 -5.16 5.56 -21.62
C PHE A 4 -5.20 7.09 -21.51
N ASP A 5 -4.23 7.79 -22.12
CA ASP A 5 -4.27 9.26 -22.19
C ASP A 5 -5.58 9.73 -22.85
N ARG A 6 -5.94 9.13 -24.00
CA ARG A 6 -7.22 9.41 -24.68
C ARG A 6 -8.41 9.08 -23.80
N LEU A 7 -8.45 7.91 -23.16
CA LEU A 7 -9.56 7.51 -22.29
C LEU A 7 -9.81 8.51 -21.15
N MET A 8 -8.75 9.10 -20.60
CA MET A 8 -8.82 10.07 -19.50
C MET A 8 -9.10 11.52 -19.95
N ASP A 9 -9.04 11.80 -21.26
CA ASP A 9 -9.34 13.12 -21.80
C ASP A 9 -10.86 13.36 -21.80
N LYS A 10 -11.34 14.26 -20.94
CA LYS A 10 -12.77 14.58 -20.83
C LYS A 10 -13.33 15.24 -22.09
N THR A 11 -12.48 15.85 -22.91
CA THR A 11 -12.91 16.62 -24.09
C THR A 11 -13.31 15.71 -25.26
N ILE A 12 -12.82 14.46 -25.29
CA ILE A 12 -13.15 13.53 -26.37
C ILE A 12 -14.49 12.83 -26.17
N TRP A 13 -15.08 12.92 -24.98
CA TRP A 13 -16.35 12.29 -24.67
C TRP A 13 -17.51 13.24 -24.95
N PRO A 14 -18.61 12.77 -25.57
CA PRO A 14 -19.76 13.62 -25.83
C PRO A 14 -20.37 14.14 -24.51
N ILE A 15 -21.07 15.26 -24.51
CA ILE A 15 -21.73 15.74 -23.28
C ILE A 15 -23.13 15.11 -23.13
N GLN A 16 -23.70 14.65 -24.25
CA GLN A 16 -25.02 14.02 -24.31
C GLN A 16 -25.02 12.83 -25.27
N ILE A 17 -25.79 11.80 -24.95
CA ILE A 17 -26.09 10.69 -25.85
C ILE A 17 -27.60 10.62 -25.98
N CYS A 18 -28.14 10.89 -27.17
CA CYS A 18 -29.58 10.87 -27.44
C CYS A 18 -30.40 11.72 -26.46
N SER A 19 -29.90 12.93 -26.12
CA SER A 19 -30.54 13.84 -25.16
C SER A 19 -30.65 13.32 -23.73
N LEU A 20 -29.94 12.24 -23.39
CA LEU A 20 -29.81 11.75 -22.02
C LEU A 20 -28.47 12.20 -21.44
N ASP A 21 -28.54 12.66 -20.18
CA ASP A 21 -27.36 12.87 -19.36
C ASP A 21 -26.73 11.53 -19.01
N TYR A 22 -25.41 11.50 -18.96
CA TYR A 22 -24.68 10.31 -18.57
C TYR A 22 -23.43 10.67 -17.76
N GLU A 23 -23.03 9.75 -16.89
CA GLU A 23 -21.82 9.89 -16.09
C GLU A 23 -20.74 8.94 -16.63
N ILE A 24 -19.54 9.47 -16.84
CA ILE A 24 -18.40 8.69 -17.30
C ILE A 24 -17.65 8.16 -16.09
N LEU A 25 -17.71 6.85 -15.92
CA LEU A 25 -16.92 6.15 -14.92
C LEU A 25 -15.51 5.91 -15.46
N PHE A 26 -14.56 6.71 -14.99
CA PHE A 26 -13.15 6.50 -15.31
C PHE A 26 -12.60 5.23 -14.63
N PRO A 27 -11.65 4.54 -15.27
CA PRO A 27 -11.08 3.33 -14.71
C PRO A 27 -10.42 3.60 -13.34
N SER A 28 -10.79 2.80 -12.35
CA SER A 28 -10.17 2.84 -11.01
C SER A 28 -8.74 2.31 -11.00
N LYS A 29 -8.35 1.54 -12.03
CA LYS A 29 -7.02 0.98 -12.19
C LYS A 29 -6.21 1.83 -13.17
N VAL A 30 -5.24 2.54 -12.62
CA VAL A 30 -4.27 3.33 -13.38
C VAL A 30 -3.05 2.47 -13.72
N PRO A 31 -2.59 2.42 -14.99
CA PRO A 31 -1.37 1.70 -15.35
C PRO A 31 -0.15 2.24 -14.58
N THR A 32 0.80 1.38 -14.25
CA THR A 32 1.95 1.75 -13.41
C THR A 32 2.81 2.86 -13.99
N SER A 33 2.86 2.99 -15.32
CA SER A 33 3.58 4.07 -16.01
C SER A 33 2.99 5.46 -15.76
N TYR A 34 1.79 5.55 -15.21
CA TYR A 34 1.09 6.79 -14.85
C TYR A 34 1.16 7.08 -13.35
N SER A 35 1.99 6.33 -12.63
CA SER A 35 2.05 6.37 -11.18
C SER A 35 3.48 6.62 -10.73
N ILE A 36 3.63 7.48 -9.73
CA ILE A 36 4.89 7.68 -9.01
C ILE A 36 4.69 7.40 -7.52
N VAL A 37 5.80 7.26 -6.81
CA VAL A 37 5.82 7.25 -5.35
C VAL A 37 6.63 8.44 -4.85
N ALA A 38 5.98 9.32 -4.10
CA ALA A 38 6.63 10.34 -3.30
C ALA A 38 7.15 9.71 -2.00
N ILE A 39 8.42 9.97 -1.68
CA ILE A 39 9.14 9.43 -0.53
C ILE A 39 9.41 10.57 0.46
N GLY A 40 9.23 10.29 1.74
CA GLY A 40 9.47 11.24 2.83
C GLY A 40 8.24 12.05 3.23
N VAL A 41 7.08 11.82 2.61
CA VAL A 41 5.81 12.46 3.03
C VAL A 41 5.44 11.95 4.43
N PRO A 42 5.40 12.79 5.47
CA PRO A 42 5.20 12.32 6.85
C PRO A 42 3.91 11.50 7.01
N ALA A 43 3.97 10.43 7.80
CA ALA A 43 2.85 9.50 7.96
C ALA A 43 1.65 10.13 8.68
N GLN A 44 1.90 11.16 9.50
CA GLN A 44 0.90 11.92 10.23
C GLN A 44 0.17 12.97 9.37
N TRP A 45 0.65 13.26 8.15
CA TRP A 45 -0.01 14.23 7.28
C TRP A 45 -1.33 13.67 6.75
N LYS A 46 -2.39 14.49 6.87
CA LYS A 46 -3.70 14.21 6.29
C LYS A 46 -3.56 14.12 4.77
N LEU A 47 -3.99 12.99 4.21
CA LEU A 47 -3.76 12.70 2.81
C LEU A 47 -4.60 13.60 1.91
N GLU A 48 -5.79 13.98 2.37
CA GLU A 48 -6.73 14.85 1.66
C GLU A 48 -6.16 16.25 1.45
N GLN A 49 -5.48 16.79 2.47
CA GLN A 49 -4.82 18.09 2.38
C GLN A 49 -3.63 18.01 1.42
N PHE A 50 -2.78 16.99 1.59
CA PHE A 50 -1.64 16.76 0.71
C PHE A 50 -2.09 16.60 -0.76
N GLU A 51 -3.19 15.88 -1.01
CA GLU A 51 -3.78 15.75 -2.34
C GLU A 51 -4.28 17.08 -2.89
N SER A 52 -4.99 17.87 -2.09
CA SER A 52 -5.47 19.19 -2.50
C SER A 52 -4.34 20.12 -2.89
N ASP A 53 -3.26 20.17 -2.09
CA ASP A 53 -2.12 21.04 -2.34
C ASP A 53 -1.33 20.58 -3.57
N THR A 54 -1.06 19.28 -3.69
CA THR A 54 -0.34 18.73 -4.85
C THR A 54 -1.14 18.92 -6.14
N LYS A 55 -2.48 18.85 -6.10
CA LYS A 55 -3.36 19.09 -7.26
C LYS A 55 -3.34 20.53 -7.78
N LYS A 56 -2.99 21.51 -6.94
CA LYS A 56 -2.80 22.90 -7.39
C LYS A 56 -1.66 22.99 -8.40
N GLN A 57 -0.56 22.28 -8.12
CA GLN A 57 0.62 22.25 -8.99
C GLN A 57 0.50 21.26 -10.14
N TYR A 58 -0.19 20.14 -9.91
CA TYR A 58 -0.35 19.07 -10.89
C TYR A 58 -1.84 18.70 -11.06
N PRO A 59 -2.59 19.45 -11.90
CA PRO A 59 -4.02 19.23 -12.09
C PRO A 59 -4.37 17.85 -12.69
N THR A 60 -3.40 17.15 -13.28
CA THR A 60 -3.62 15.82 -13.88
C THR A 60 -3.62 14.68 -12.85
N ILE A 61 -3.39 14.97 -11.57
CA ILE A 61 -3.50 13.96 -10.49
C ILE A 61 -4.94 13.46 -10.40
N ILE A 62 -5.11 12.15 -10.57
CA ILE A 62 -6.38 11.44 -10.42
C ILE A 62 -6.58 11.09 -8.94
N LYS A 63 -5.56 10.47 -8.33
CA LYS A 63 -5.67 9.83 -7.03
C LYS A 63 -4.35 9.91 -6.27
N VAL A 64 -4.46 10.10 -4.96
CA VAL A 64 -3.35 10.02 -4.02
C VAL A 64 -3.65 8.94 -2.99
N GLU A 65 -2.68 8.06 -2.72
CA GLU A 65 -2.86 6.91 -1.83
C GLU A 65 -1.64 6.71 -0.92
N ARG A 66 -1.87 6.71 0.39
CA ARG A 66 -0.85 6.36 1.40
C ARG A 66 -0.49 4.88 1.24
N LEU A 67 0.81 4.58 1.18
CA LEU A 67 1.26 3.19 1.23
C LEU A 67 1.31 2.71 2.68
N TYR A 68 1.07 1.41 2.87
CA TYR A 68 1.05 0.76 4.18
C TYR A 68 1.96 -0.47 4.18
N VAL A 69 2.56 -0.75 5.32
CA VAL A 69 3.22 -2.05 5.55
C VAL A 69 2.21 -3.08 6.08
N LYS A 70 2.69 -4.29 6.39
CA LYS A 70 1.90 -5.30 7.08
C LYS A 70 1.30 -4.70 8.36
N ASP A 71 0.08 -5.10 8.69
CA ASP A 71 -0.70 -4.59 9.84
C ASP A 71 -1.20 -3.14 9.70
N ARG A 72 -1.29 -2.62 8.46
CA ARG A 72 -1.88 -1.30 8.12
C ARG A 72 -1.19 -0.12 8.80
N ILE A 73 0.09 -0.25 9.13
CA ILE A 73 0.89 0.88 9.61
C ILE A 73 1.24 1.78 8.40
N PRO A 74 0.88 3.08 8.42
CA PRO A 74 1.18 3.99 7.33
C PRO A 74 2.70 4.24 7.26
N ILE A 75 3.23 4.30 6.05
CA ILE A 75 4.64 4.64 5.82
C ILE A 75 4.79 6.00 5.17
N SER A 76 6.00 6.56 5.25
CA SER A 76 6.37 7.83 4.62
C SER A 76 6.52 7.72 3.10
N LYS A 77 5.59 7.01 2.45
CA LYS A 77 5.49 6.85 1.00
C LYS A 77 4.04 7.03 0.56
N VAL A 78 3.85 7.83 -0.47
CA VAL A 78 2.53 8.11 -1.06
C VAL A 78 2.60 7.81 -2.55
N ARG A 79 1.69 6.97 -3.02
CA ARG A 79 1.46 6.74 -4.43
C ARG A 79 0.60 7.87 -4.99
N ILE A 80 0.98 8.39 -6.15
CA ILE A 80 0.24 9.43 -6.86
C ILE A 80 0.01 8.94 -8.29
N ASP A 81 -1.25 8.91 -8.69
CA ASP A 81 -1.71 8.48 -10.00
C ASP A 81 -2.12 9.69 -10.84
N PHE A 82 -1.69 9.72 -12.10
CA PHE A 82 -1.90 10.83 -13.03
C PHE A 82 -2.73 10.39 -14.23
N SER A 83 -3.43 11.31 -14.88
CA SER A 83 -4.10 11.08 -16.16
C SER A 83 -3.18 11.23 -17.37
N SER A 84 -2.01 11.85 -17.19
CA SER A 84 -1.03 12.07 -18.27
C SER A 84 0.29 11.36 -18.03
N ASN A 85 0.68 10.46 -18.94
CA ASN A 85 2.00 9.82 -18.88
C ASN A 85 3.14 10.81 -19.16
N GLN A 86 2.87 11.82 -19.98
CA GLN A 86 3.87 12.81 -20.34
C GLN A 86 4.25 13.69 -19.15
N GLU A 87 3.28 14.05 -18.31
CA GLU A 87 3.54 14.77 -17.06
C GLU A 87 4.37 13.92 -16.09
N VAL A 88 4.02 12.64 -15.91
CA VAL A 88 4.79 11.70 -15.09
C VAL A 88 6.24 11.61 -15.55
N LYS A 89 6.50 11.52 -16.86
CA LYS A 89 7.87 11.51 -17.42
C LYS A 89 8.65 12.77 -17.08
N LYS A 90 8.03 13.96 -17.21
CA LYS A 90 8.65 15.25 -16.84
C LYS A 90 8.97 15.30 -15.35
N ILE A 91 8.04 14.88 -14.50
CA ILE A 91 8.22 14.84 -13.05
C ILE A 91 9.39 13.91 -12.69
N ILE A 92 9.42 12.69 -13.24
CA ILE A 92 10.51 11.71 -13.03
C ILE A 92 11.87 12.28 -13.46
N GLN A 93 11.94 12.97 -14.61
CA GLN A 93 13.17 13.63 -15.07
C GLN A 93 13.69 14.67 -14.06
N ASN A 94 12.78 15.41 -13.43
CA ASN A 94 13.11 16.40 -12.38
C ASN A 94 13.46 15.75 -11.03
N LYS A 95 13.17 14.45 -10.84
CA LYS A 95 13.45 13.64 -9.63
C LYS A 95 12.81 14.17 -8.33
N ARG A 96 11.99 15.21 -8.40
CA ARG A 96 11.30 15.83 -7.27
C ARG A 96 9.85 16.15 -7.61
N LEU A 97 8.99 16.02 -6.62
CA LEU A 97 7.62 16.52 -6.62
C LEU A 97 7.57 17.78 -5.76
N LEU A 98 7.12 18.89 -6.34
CA LEU A 98 6.93 20.15 -5.61
C LEU A 98 5.53 20.15 -4.98
N LEU A 99 5.41 20.49 -3.70
CA LEU A 99 4.12 20.62 -3.04
C LEU A 99 3.56 22.05 -3.18
N ASP A 100 4.45 23.02 -3.04
CA ASP A 100 4.15 24.45 -3.01
C ASP A 100 5.28 25.25 -3.68
N ASP A 101 5.03 26.55 -3.87
CA ASP A 101 6.03 27.53 -4.34
C ASP A 101 7.09 27.83 -3.26
N GLU A 102 6.87 27.39 -2.02
CA GLU A 102 7.69 27.67 -0.83
C GLU A 102 8.78 26.60 -0.59
N ASN A 103 9.20 25.91 -1.65
CA ASN A 103 10.34 25.00 -1.67
C ASN A 103 10.11 23.64 -0.96
N THR A 104 8.88 23.31 -0.55
CA THR A 104 8.58 21.97 -0.04
C THR A 104 8.60 20.97 -1.20
N SER A 105 9.53 20.03 -1.16
CA SER A 105 9.66 19.02 -2.21
C SER A 105 9.95 17.62 -1.69
N PHE A 106 9.46 16.63 -2.41
CA PHE A 106 9.63 15.22 -2.08
C PHE A 106 10.45 14.51 -3.15
N MET A 107 11.33 13.62 -2.70
CA MET A 107 11.98 12.68 -3.61
C MET A 107 10.93 11.75 -4.21
N ILE A 108 11.09 11.41 -5.48
CA ILE A 108 10.16 10.52 -6.17
C ILE A 108 10.87 9.35 -6.83
N GLN A 109 10.08 8.33 -7.12
CA GLN A 109 10.47 7.22 -7.98
C GLN A 109 9.27 6.74 -8.81
N PRO A 110 9.49 6.10 -9.97
CA PRO A 110 8.43 5.39 -10.68
C PRO A 110 7.75 4.38 -9.75
N TYR A 111 6.42 4.26 -9.84
CA TYR A 111 5.72 3.23 -9.10
C TYR A 111 5.94 1.86 -9.74
N SER A 112 6.70 1.02 -9.04
CA SER A 112 6.76 -0.41 -9.32
C SER A 112 5.89 -1.14 -8.30
N PRO A 113 4.79 -1.80 -8.71
CA PRO A 113 4.02 -2.63 -7.80
C PRO A 113 4.91 -3.78 -7.28
N PRO A 114 4.59 -4.36 -6.12
CA PRO A 114 5.29 -5.54 -5.64
C PRO A 114 5.22 -6.65 -6.69
N ALA A 115 6.36 -7.03 -7.25
CA ALA A 115 6.43 -8.10 -8.24
C ALA A 115 5.88 -9.39 -7.62
N LYS A 116 4.77 -9.88 -8.18
CA LYS A 116 4.20 -11.18 -7.82
C LYS A 116 4.99 -12.25 -8.54
N ILE A 117 5.94 -12.85 -7.83
CA ILE A 117 6.69 -13.99 -8.34
C ILE A 117 5.77 -15.20 -8.36
N LEU A 118 5.47 -15.66 -9.58
CA LEU A 118 4.65 -16.83 -9.82
C LEU A 118 5.42 -18.06 -9.37
N ARG A 119 4.71 -18.98 -8.71
CA ARG A 119 5.25 -20.28 -8.30
C ARG A 119 4.35 -21.37 -8.83
N CYS A 120 4.92 -22.36 -9.51
CA CYS A 120 4.18 -23.54 -9.90
C CYS A 120 3.83 -24.37 -8.65
N PHE A 121 2.55 -24.71 -8.46
CA PHE A 121 2.13 -25.53 -7.31
C PHE A 121 2.47 -27.02 -7.45
N ASN A 122 2.88 -27.48 -8.64
CA ASN A 122 3.31 -28.84 -8.86
C ASN A 122 4.81 -29.00 -8.55
N CYS A 123 5.70 -28.27 -9.22
CA CYS A 123 7.16 -28.42 -9.03
C CYS A 123 7.78 -27.39 -8.05
N GLN A 124 7.01 -26.44 -7.51
CA GLN A 124 7.45 -25.36 -6.61
C GLN A 124 8.46 -24.35 -7.18
N GLN A 125 8.86 -24.47 -8.46
CA GLN A 125 9.77 -23.54 -9.14
C GLN A 125 9.12 -22.17 -9.37
N TYR A 126 9.94 -21.13 -9.42
CA TYR A 126 9.51 -19.75 -9.68
C TYR A 126 9.58 -19.38 -11.17
N ASN A 127 8.63 -18.57 -11.64
CA ASN A 127 8.61 -17.86 -12.94
C ASN A 127 8.79 -18.69 -14.23
N ASP A 128 8.74 -20.03 -14.18
CA ASP A 128 8.88 -20.87 -15.37
C ASP A 128 7.51 -21.24 -16.00
N HIS A 129 6.49 -21.49 -15.18
CA HIS A 129 5.15 -21.89 -15.63
C HIS A 129 4.11 -21.88 -14.50
N ILE A 130 2.83 -22.04 -14.87
CA ILE A 130 1.73 -22.34 -13.94
C ILE A 130 1.49 -23.85 -13.82
N ALA A 131 0.80 -24.28 -12.76
CA ALA A 131 0.54 -25.70 -12.49
C ALA A 131 -0.13 -26.44 -13.67
N ALA A 132 -1.00 -25.77 -14.43
CA ALA A 132 -1.67 -26.35 -15.61
C ALA A 132 -0.68 -26.79 -16.70
N ASN A 133 0.41 -26.05 -16.88
CA ASN A 133 1.42 -26.26 -17.93
C ASN A 133 2.73 -26.81 -17.35
N CYS A 134 2.66 -27.51 -16.21
CA CYS A 134 3.85 -28.03 -15.56
C CYS A 134 4.39 -29.26 -16.29
N PRO A 135 5.66 -29.27 -16.74
CA PRO A 135 6.29 -30.45 -17.35
C PRO A 135 6.52 -31.59 -16.34
N HIS A 136 6.38 -31.33 -15.04
CA HIS A 136 6.58 -32.29 -13.96
C HIS A 136 5.27 -32.62 -13.23
N LYS A 137 4.13 -32.58 -13.93
CA LYS A 137 2.81 -32.82 -13.33
C LYS A 137 2.69 -34.21 -12.68
N ASP A 138 3.35 -35.21 -13.26
CA ASP A 138 3.36 -36.59 -12.76
C ASP A 138 4.34 -36.82 -11.60
N LYS A 139 5.21 -35.83 -11.32
CA LYS A 139 6.21 -35.88 -10.24
C LYS A 139 6.14 -34.59 -9.41
N PRO A 140 5.04 -34.36 -8.68
CA PRO A 140 4.88 -33.16 -7.88
C PRO A 140 5.93 -33.10 -6.77
N THR A 141 6.36 -31.89 -6.46
CA THR A 141 7.28 -31.57 -5.37
C THR A 141 6.49 -30.99 -4.20
N CYS A 142 6.71 -31.54 -3.01
CA CYS A 142 5.99 -31.15 -1.82
C CYS A 142 6.35 -29.71 -1.41
N PHE A 143 5.33 -28.88 -1.22
CA PHE A 143 5.47 -27.50 -0.75
C PHE A 143 6.23 -27.37 0.60
N ARG A 144 6.12 -28.38 1.47
CA ARG A 144 6.67 -28.35 2.83
C ARG A 144 8.11 -28.86 2.93
N CYS A 145 8.42 -29.97 2.29
CA CYS A 145 9.70 -30.67 2.45
C CYS A 145 10.56 -30.74 1.17
N GLY A 146 10.04 -30.28 0.03
CA GLY A 146 10.80 -30.25 -1.22
C GLY A 146 11.08 -31.60 -1.87
N LEU A 147 10.52 -32.70 -1.35
CA LEU A 147 10.67 -34.05 -1.93
C LEU A 147 9.59 -34.34 -2.98
N ASN A 148 9.85 -35.36 -3.82
CA ASN A 148 9.00 -35.78 -4.94
C ASN A 148 7.74 -36.55 -4.47
N HIS A 149 6.80 -35.83 -3.89
CA HIS A 149 5.45 -36.30 -3.59
C HIS A 149 4.48 -35.11 -3.53
N PRO A 150 3.16 -35.32 -3.69
CA PRO A 150 2.18 -34.24 -3.60
C PRO A 150 2.15 -33.62 -2.19
N PHE A 151 1.63 -32.39 -2.09
CA PHE A 151 1.46 -31.74 -0.80
C PHE A 151 0.54 -32.57 0.11
N ASN A 152 1.04 -32.87 1.31
CA ASN A 152 0.28 -33.52 2.37
C ASN A 152 0.42 -32.66 3.64
N PRO A 153 -0.69 -32.17 4.25
CA PRO A 153 -0.66 -31.43 5.51
C PRO A 153 0.11 -32.17 6.62
N ASN A 154 -0.01 -33.51 6.65
CA ASN A 154 0.59 -34.40 7.65
C ASN A 154 1.95 -34.97 7.20
N CYS A 155 2.65 -34.30 6.28
CA CYS A 155 3.98 -34.74 5.85
C CYS A 155 4.95 -34.82 7.05
N SER A 156 5.52 -36.01 7.29
CA SER A 156 6.46 -36.27 8.38
C SER A 156 7.90 -35.85 8.05
N ASN A 157 8.20 -35.51 6.80
CA ASN A 157 9.52 -35.08 6.36
C ASN A 157 9.91 -33.71 6.96
N LYS A 158 11.21 -33.53 7.20
CA LYS A 158 11.78 -32.25 7.67
C LYS A 158 11.42 -31.12 6.71
N ILE A 159 11.06 -29.96 7.26
CA ILE A 159 10.74 -28.77 6.45
C ILE A 159 12.00 -28.35 5.66
N CYS A 160 11.86 -28.26 4.35
CA CYS A 160 12.93 -27.94 3.44
C CYS A 160 12.36 -27.28 2.16
N CYS A 161 13.01 -26.21 1.71
CA CYS A 161 12.59 -25.46 0.54
C CYS A 161 13.05 -26.17 -0.74
N ALA A 162 12.12 -26.48 -1.64
CA ALA A 162 12.41 -27.07 -2.95
C ALA A 162 13.38 -26.24 -3.82
N ASN A 163 13.46 -24.93 -3.59
CA ASN A 163 14.25 -24.02 -4.42
C ASN A 163 15.66 -23.74 -3.86
N CYS A 164 15.78 -23.56 -2.53
CA CYS A 164 17.06 -23.17 -1.91
C CYS A 164 17.61 -24.20 -0.92
N GLY A 165 16.87 -25.27 -0.61
CA GLY A 165 17.28 -26.31 0.35
C GLY A 165 17.29 -25.90 1.83
N GLN A 166 16.90 -24.67 2.17
CA GLN A 166 16.93 -24.17 3.55
C GLN A 166 15.69 -24.61 4.35
N SER A 167 15.75 -24.46 5.69
CA SER A 167 14.70 -24.88 6.65
C SER A 167 13.47 -23.95 6.67
N HIS A 168 12.81 -23.80 5.52
CA HIS A 168 11.53 -23.11 5.37
C HIS A 168 10.72 -23.71 4.21
N MET A 169 9.41 -23.46 4.16
CA MET A 169 8.55 -23.95 3.06
C MET A 169 8.81 -23.17 1.76
N ALA A 170 8.59 -23.79 0.59
CA ALA A 170 8.92 -23.21 -0.73
C ALA A 170 8.16 -21.91 -1.11
N GLY A 171 7.30 -21.40 -0.24
CA GLY A 171 6.53 -20.16 -0.43
C GLY A 171 7.00 -19.02 0.47
N SER A 172 7.96 -19.28 1.36
CA SER A 172 8.44 -18.32 2.34
C SER A 172 8.85 -17.01 1.67
N PRO A 173 8.40 -15.84 2.18
CA PRO A 173 8.81 -14.55 1.64
C PRO A 173 10.31 -14.27 1.83
N SER A 174 10.96 -14.94 2.79
CA SER A 174 12.39 -14.82 3.09
C SER A 174 13.29 -15.77 2.28
N CYS A 175 12.73 -16.57 1.35
CA CYS A 175 13.53 -17.47 0.52
C CYS A 175 14.51 -16.67 -0.36
N PRO A 176 15.83 -16.94 -0.31
CA PRO A 176 16.83 -16.17 -1.06
C PRO A 176 16.59 -16.24 -2.57
N VAL A 177 16.19 -17.41 -3.10
CA VAL A 177 15.86 -17.58 -4.52
C VAL A 177 14.64 -16.73 -4.92
N LYS A 178 13.61 -16.66 -4.06
CA LYS A 178 12.41 -15.83 -4.31
C LYS A 178 12.72 -14.34 -4.27
N VAL A 179 13.60 -13.93 -3.35
CA VAL A 179 14.05 -12.53 -3.23
C VAL A 179 14.83 -12.13 -4.48
N GLU A 180 15.73 -12.98 -4.95
CA GLU A 180 16.51 -12.73 -6.16
C GLU A 180 15.63 -12.68 -7.42
N GLU A 181 14.70 -13.61 -7.59
CA GLU A 181 13.72 -13.56 -8.69
C GLU A 181 12.86 -12.28 -8.66
N ARG A 182 12.49 -11.81 -7.46
CA ARG A 182 11.80 -10.53 -7.29
C ARG A 182 12.66 -9.35 -7.74
N ARG A 183 13.94 -9.35 -7.37
CA ARG A 183 14.90 -8.31 -7.75
C ARG A 183 15.06 -8.26 -9.28
N LYS A 184 15.24 -9.41 -9.94
CA LYS A 184 15.30 -9.51 -11.40
C LYS A 184 14.04 -8.95 -12.06
N HIS A 185 12.87 -9.37 -11.60
CA HIS A 185 11.60 -8.92 -12.18
C HIS A 185 11.38 -7.40 -12.02
N GLN A 186 11.81 -6.82 -10.89
CA GLN A 186 11.77 -5.37 -10.66
C GLN A 186 12.76 -4.59 -11.55
N GLN A 187 13.90 -5.18 -11.91
CA GLN A 187 14.86 -4.55 -12.81
C GLN A 187 14.32 -4.50 -14.24
N PHE A 188 13.73 -5.59 -14.73
CA PHE A 188 13.11 -5.64 -16.06
C PHE A 188 11.93 -4.67 -16.20
N SER A 189 11.16 -4.40 -15.13
CA SER A 189 10.07 -3.42 -15.18
C SER A 189 10.53 -1.96 -15.22
N ASN A 190 11.78 -1.67 -14.83
CA ASN A 190 12.33 -0.31 -14.81
C ASN A 190 13.10 0.06 -16.09
N SER A 191 13.57 -0.93 -16.84
CA SER A 191 14.06 -0.74 -18.20
C SER A 191 12.85 -0.62 -19.14
N LEU A 192 12.41 0.62 -19.38
CA LEU A 192 11.57 0.92 -20.55
C LEU A 192 12.28 0.35 -21.80
N PRO A 193 11.57 -0.32 -22.72
CA PRO A 193 12.10 -0.53 -24.06
C PRO A 193 12.32 0.87 -24.65
N THR A 194 13.57 1.27 -24.86
CA THR A 194 13.87 2.29 -25.85
C THR A 194 13.38 1.72 -27.17
N ILE A 195 12.31 2.31 -27.71
CA ILE A 195 12.03 2.18 -29.13
C ILE A 195 13.17 2.95 -29.80
N ASP A 196 14.30 2.27 -29.99
CA ASP A 196 15.37 2.75 -30.86
C ASP A 196 14.86 2.56 -32.28
N ASN A 197 14.03 3.52 -32.71
CA ASN A 197 13.79 3.80 -34.11
C ASN A 197 15.06 4.47 -34.65
N ASN A 198 16.12 3.69 -34.80
CA ASN A 198 17.23 4.04 -35.67
C ASN A 198 17.50 2.88 -36.61
N ASN A 199 16.59 2.79 -37.57
CA ASN A 199 16.78 2.04 -38.79
C ASN A 199 17.86 2.77 -39.60
N ASN A 200 19.12 2.42 -39.37
CA ASN A 200 20.17 2.71 -40.31
C ASN A 200 21.04 1.46 -40.47
N ASN A 201 20.83 0.81 -41.62
CA ASN A 201 21.80 -0.02 -42.30
C ASN A 201 23.22 0.52 -42.07
N ASN A 202 24.12 -0.33 -41.59
CA ASN A 202 25.26 -0.70 -42.41
C ASN A 202 25.95 -1.95 -41.90
N ASN A 203 26.02 -2.92 -42.80
CA ASN A 203 26.96 -4.01 -42.79
C ASN A 203 28.37 -3.47 -42.55
N ASN A 204 29.06 -3.95 -41.51
CA ASN A 204 30.47 -4.28 -41.67
C ASN A 204 30.87 -5.43 -40.74
N LYS A 205 31.02 -6.56 -41.43
CA LYS A 205 31.62 -7.81 -41.00
C LYS A 205 33.12 -7.54 -40.82
N VAL A 206 33.60 -7.41 -39.58
CA VAL A 206 35.04 -7.43 -39.31
C VAL A 206 35.37 -8.70 -38.54
N LEU A 207 36.23 -9.48 -39.18
CA LEU A 207 36.71 -10.79 -38.78
C LEU A 207 37.49 -10.73 -37.46
N HIS A 208 37.14 -11.63 -36.55
CA HIS A 208 37.98 -11.98 -35.40
C HIS A 208 39.19 -12.78 -35.90
N ALA A 209 40.40 -12.24 -35.69
CA ALA A 209 41.63 -13.01 -35.64
C ALA A 209 42.13 -13.09 -34.20
N LYS A 210 42.56 -14.30 -33.83
CA LYS A 210 43.09 -14.74 -32.53
C LYS A 210 44.41 -14.03 -32.19
N SER A 211 44.64 -13.77 -30.89
CA SER A 211 45.88 -14.16 -30.18
C SER A 211 45.64 -14.04 -28.66
N THR A 212 45.80 -15.16 -27.93
CA THR A 212 46.81 -15.37 -26.84
C THR A 212 46.71 -14.32 -25.72
N GLY A 213 46.48 -14.62 -24.45
CA GLY A 213 46.88 -15.75 -23.62
C GLY A 213 47.16 -15.18 -22.21
N ALA A 214 47.08 -16.04 -21.18
CA ALA A 214 47.40 -15.77 -19.76
C ALA A 214 46.48 -14.82 -18.99
N SER A 215 46.29 -14.87 -17.67
CA SER A 215 46.41 -15.86 -16.57
C SER A 215 46.10 -15.05 -15.30
N GLY A 216 45.45 -15.66 -14.30
CA GLY A 216 45.40 -15.16 -12.90
C GLY A 216 44.33 -14.08 -12.65
N ALA A 217 43.30 -14.28 -11.82
CA ALA A 217 43.27 -14.62 -10.39
C ALA A 217 43.76 -13.50 -9.45
N TRP A 218 42.90 -13.24 -8.45
CA TRP A 218 43.08 -12.50 -7.17
C TRP A 218 42.70 -11.01 -7.23
N ALA A 219 41.63 -10.57 -6.56
CA ALA A 219 41.36 -10.53 -5.12
C ALA A 219 42.18 -9.48 -4.36
N ALA A 220 41.43 -8.59 -3.70
CA ALA A 220 41.72 -7.94 -2.43
C ALA A 220 42.73 -6.77 -2.34
N ASN A 221 42.24 -5.76 -1.61
CA ASN A 221 42.95 -4.79 -0.78
C ASN A 221 43.70 -3.64 -1.45
N ALA A 222 43.15 -2.42 -1.26
CA ALA A 222 43.93 -1.30 -0.71
C ALA A 222 42.98 -0.21 -0.15
N ARG A 223 42.72 -0.28 1.16
CA ARG A 223 42.71 0.93 1.99
C ARG A 223 44.16 1.32 2.20
N LYS A 224 44.52 2.58 1.92
CA LYS A 224 45.57 3.41 2.55
C LYS A 224 45.51 4.77 1.86
N GLU A 225 45.03 5.78 2.56
CA GLU A 225 45.81 6.74 3.36
C GLU A 225 45.94 8.06 2.60
N HIS A 226 45.27 9.06 3.17
CA HIS A 226 45.35 10.46 2.85
C HIS A 226 46.80 10.94 2.97
N THR A 227 47.33 11.50 1.88
CA THR A 227 48.47 12.41 1.95
C THR A 227 47.98 13.81 1.58
N GLN A 228 48.39 14.77 2.40
CA GLN A 228 47.98 16.16 2.45
C GLN A 228 48.33 16.93 1.16
N ALA A 229 47.37 17.72 0.66
CA ALA A 229 47.64 18.88 -0.17
C ALA A 229 47.09 20.11 0.55
N GLN A 230 47.99 20.95 1.06
CA GLN A 230 47.69 22.25 1.65
C GLN A 230 47.26 23.21 0.55
N LEU A 231 46.03 23.73 0.65
CA LEU A 231 45.61 24.97 0.00
C LEU A 231 45.47 26.03 1.09
N TYR A 232 46.37 27.02 1.03
CA TYR A 232 46.30 28.23 1.82
C TYR A 232 45.08 29.06 1.42
N THR A 233 44.20 29.36 2.36
CA THR A 233 43.32 30.54 2.30
C THR A 233 43.60 31.43 3.52
N PRO A 234 43.55 32.77 3.37
CA PRO A 234 43.88 33.66 4.47
C PRO A 234 42.74 33.71 5.48
N VAL A 235 43.05 33.36 6.73
CA VAL A 235 42.19 33.57 7.90
C VAL A 235 42.20 35.06 8.23
N HIS A 236 41.13 35.76 7.89
CA HIS A 236 40.82 37.04 8.52
C HIS A 236 40.28 36.77 9.93
N ASN A 237 41.14 37.00 10.92
CA ASN A 237 40.73 37.13 12.32
C ASN A 237 39.92 38.41 12.46
N VAL A 238 38.60 38.30 12.35
CA VAL A 238 37.66 39.34 12.73
C VAL A 238 37.54 39.32 14.25
N THR A 239 38.03 40.37 14.89
CA THR A 239 37.90 40.63 16.32
C THR A 239 36.42 40.77 16.70
N LEU A 240 35.92 39.77 17.43
CA LEU A 240 34.52 39.55 17.84
C LEU A 240 34.02 40.47 18.98
N ASN A 241 34.58 41.68 19.14
CA ASN A 241 34.28 42.56 20.27
C ASN A 241 33.36 43.76 19.93
N GLU A 242 32.80 43.86 18.72
CA GLU A 242 32.02 45.05 18.30
C GLU A 242 30.51 44.85 18.13
N TYR A 243 29.92 43.66 18.40
CA TYR A 243 28.47 43.45 18.21
C TYR A 243 27.74 42.72 19.36
N PRO A 244 27.82 43.21 20.62
CA PRO A 244 27.03 42.65 21.73
C PRO A 244 25.51 42.76 21.50
N ASP A 245 25.04 43.79 20.79
CA ASP A 245 23.61 44.03 20.58
C ASP A 245 22.95 43.02 19.63
N ALA A 246 23.66 42.59 18.58
CA ALA A 246 23.14 41.61 17.62
C ALA A 246 22.97 40.22 18.24
N LEU A 247 23.86 39.84 19.17
CA LEU A 247 23.77 38.56 19.88
C LEU A 247 22.60 38.55 20.88
N SER A 248 22.33 39.68 21.54
CA SER A 248 21.16 39.86 22.41
C SER A 248 19.85 39.69 21.63
N ASP A 249 19.75 40.27 20.44
CA ASP A 249 18.54 40.16 19.61
C ASP A 249 18.30 38.74 19.08
N ILE A 250 19.38 38.00 18.76
CA ILE A 250 19.30 36.59 18.39
C ILE A 250 18.78 35.75 19.57
N ASN A 251 19.32 35.97 20.77
CA ASN A 251 18.87 35.25 21.97
C ASN A 251 17.40 35.53 22.28
N LYS A 252 16.95 36.79 22.18
CA LYS A 252 15.52 37.14 22.35
C LYS A 252 14.62 36.44 21.33
N LYS A 253 15.03 36.36 20.06
CA LYS A 253 14.27 35.62 19.03
C LYS A 253 14.25 34.12 19.32
N LEU A 254 15.34 33.55 19.81
CA LEU A 254 15.42 32.14 20.19
C LEU A 254 14.47 31.83 21.35
N ASP A 255 14.44 32.68 22.38
CA ASP A 255 13.51 32.54 23.50
C ASP A 255 12.05 32.63 23.05
N GLN A 256 11.73 33.56 22.12
CA GLN A 256 10.40 33.65 21.53
C GLN A 256 10.00 32.38 20.76
N ILE A 257 10.94 31.76 20.04
CA ILE A 257 10.70 30.50 19.31
C ILE A 257 10.47 29.36 20.31
N MET A 258 11.28 29.27 21.37
CA MET A 258 11.15 28.25 22.41
C MET A 258 9.78 28.35 23.11
N ASN A 259 9.35 29.55 23.48
CA ASN A 259 8.04 29.78 24.09
C ASN A 259 6.88 29.38 23.15
N LYS A 260 7.01 29.68 21.85
CA LYS A 260 6.02 29.25 20.84
C LYS A 260 5.99 27.73 20.67
N MET A 261 7.13 27.05 20.69
CA MET A 261 7.19 25.59 20.62
C MET A 261 6.53 24.95 21.85
N GLU A 262 6.74 25.50 23.04
CA GLU A 262 6.09 25.04 24.26
C GLU A 262 4.57 25.22 24.18
N GLN A 263 4.10 26.37 23.70
CA GLN A 263 2.67 26.63 23.48
C GLN A 263 2.05 25.61 22.51
N ILE A 264 2.69 25.36 21.35
CA ILE A 264 2.22 24.38 20.36
C ILE A 264 2.17 22.98 20.98
N THR A 265 3.17 22.62 21.78
CA THR A 265 3.21 21.32 22.46
C THR A 265 2.04 21.17 23.43
N ASN A 266 1.76 22.20 24.23
CA ASN A 266 0.62 22.23 25.15
C ASN A 266 -0.72 22.13 24.39
N GLU A 267 -0.90 22.87 23.30
CA GLU A 267 -2.10 22.78 22.45
C GLU A 267 -2.27 21.36 21.86
N GLN A 268 -1.18 20.74 21.38
CA GLN A 268 -1.22 19.38 20.85
C GLN A 268 -1.63 18.37 21.92
N THR A 269 -1.14 18.49 23.16
CA THR A 269 -1.55 17.61 24.26
C THR A 269 -3.03 17.76 24.60
N ASN A 270 -3.56 18.99 24.59
CA ASN A 270 -4.97 19.27 24.83
C ASN A 270 -5.89 18.69 23.73
N ILE A 271 -5.47 18.80 22.46
CA ILE A 271 -6.18 18.19 21.33
C ILE A 271 -6.20 16.67 21.47
N ASN A 272 -5.05 16.05 21.77
CA ASN A 272 -4.95 14.60 21.94
C ASN A 272 -5.82 14.09 23.11
N ALA A 273 -5.90 14.84 24.21
CA ALA A 273 -6.79 14.53 25.33
C ALA A 273 -8.27 14.60 24.91
N SER A 274 -8.64 15.58 24.08
CA SER A 274 -10.00 15.77 23.58
C SER A 274 -10.41 14.66 22.60
N ILE A 275 -9.50 14.27 21.69
CA ILE A 275 -9.67 13.12 20.79
C ILE A 275 -9.88 11.83 21.58
N THR A 276 -9.07 11.61 22.62
CA THR A 276 -9.19 10.43 23.48
C THR A 276 -10.56 10.37 24.18
N LYS A 277 -11.08 11.50 24.66
CA LYS A 277 -12.43 11.59 25.23
C LYS A 277 -13.50 11.27 24.19
N ALA A 278 -13.39 11.81 22.98
CA ALA A 278 -14.33 11.52 21.89
C ALA A 278 -14.35 10.04 21.51
N PHE A 279 -13.19 9.38 21.41
CA PHE A 279 -13.12 7.94 21.13
C PHE A 279 -13.79 7.09 22.21
N ARG A 280 -13.68 7.47 23.50
CA ARG A 280 -14.39 6.77 24.58
C ARG A 280 -15.90 6.88 24.43
N LEU A 281 -16.41 8.05 24.07
CA LEU A 281 -17.85 8.26 23.82
C LEU A 281 -18.33 7.44 22.63
N ILE A 282 -17.60 7.46 21.51
CA ILE A 282 -17.93 6.67 20.32
C ILE A 282 -17.97 5.18 20.65
N ASN A 283 -16.98 4.67 21.40
CA ASN A 283 -16.95 3.26 21.80
C ASN A 283 -18.10 2.91 22.76
N SER A 284 -18.49 3.83 23.65
CA SER A 284 -19.67 3.65 24.50
C SER A 284 -20.94 3.54 23.66
N TRP A 285 -21.16 4.46 22.72
CA TRP A 285 -22.32 4.43 21.83
C TRP A 285 -22.35 3.18 20.94
N GLN A 286 -21.20 2.71 20.48
CA GLN A 286 -21.11 1.46 19.73
C GLN A 286 -21.56 0.26 20.58
N LYS A 287 -21.18 0.22 21.86
CA LYS A 287 -21.61 -0.81 22.80
C LYS A 287 -23.12 -0.73 23.10
N ASP A 288 -23.64 0.48 23.27
CA ASP A 288 -25.07 0.69 23.50
C ASP A 288 -25.90 0.30 22.27
N LEU A 289 -25.44 0.66 21.07
CA LEU A 289 -26.07 0.27 19.80
C LEU A 289 -26.02 -1.25 19.58
N ALA A 290 -24.92 -1.91 19.93
CA ALA A 290 -24.83 -3.37 19.88
C ALA A 290 -25.84 -4.02 20.84
N SER A 291 -25.93 -3.51 22.07
CA SER A 291 -26.87 -4.02 23.09
C SER A 291 -28.32 -3.81 22.68
N LEU A 292 -28.66 -2.64 22.10
CA LEU A 292 -29.99 -2.35 21.56
C LEU A 292 -30.32 -3.28 20.39
N LYS A 293 -29.34 -3.54 19.51
CA LYS A 293 -29.51 -4.47 18.39
C LYS A 293 -29.82 -5.89 18.89
N GLU A 294 -29.06 -6.39 19.86
CA GLU A 294 -29.32 -7.70 20.47
C GLU A 294 -30.72 -7.74 21.11
N PHE A 295 -31.11 -6.71 21.85
CA PHE A 295 -32.46 -6.63 22.43
C PHE A 295 -33.58 -6.69 21.38
N ILE A 296 -33.44 -5.95 20.28
CA ILE A 296 -34.44 -5.94 19.19
C ILE A 296 -34.54 -7.33 18.57
N ILE A 297 -33.40 -7.95 18.24
CA ILE A 297 -33.35 -9.26 17.56
C ILE A 297 -33.85 -10.37 18.49
N ASP A 298 -33.42 -10.40 19.75
CA ASP A 298 -33.68 -11.53 20.64
C ASP A 298 -35.02 -11.44 21.37
N LYS A 299 -35.56 -10.22 21.58
CA LYS A 299 -36.76 -10.01 22.40
C LYS A 299 -37.93 -9.47 21.59
N VAL A 300 -37.72 -8.41 20.80
CA VAL A 300 -38.81 -7.71 20.11
C VAL A 300 -39.27 -8.50 18.89
N CYS A 301 -38.35 -8.94 18.02
CA CYS A 301 -38.69 -9.63 16.79
C CYS A 301 -39.47 -10.94 17.03
N PRO A 302 -39.05 -11.86 17.92
CA PRO A 302 -39.80 -13.10 18.19
C PRO A 302 -41.23 -12.82 18.69
N TYR A 303 -41.40 -11.79 19.52
CA TYR A 303 -42.72 -11.39 20.00
C TYR A 303 -43.64 -10.91 18.86
N ILE A 304 -43.13 -10.08 17.96
CA ILE A 304 -43.87 -9.63 16.77
C ILE A 304 -44.20 -10.81 15.86
N PHE A 305 -43.29 -11.76 15.66
CA PHE A 305 -43.55 -12.97 14.88
C PHE A 305 -44.65 -13.82 15.49
N ASN A 306 -44.60 -14.08 16.79
CA ASN A 306 -45.62 -14.86 17.48
C ASN A 306 -47.00 -14.20 17.42
N LEU A 307 -47.07 -12.87 17.57
CA LEU A 307 -48.31 -12.12 17.38
C LEU A 307 -48.82 -12.27 15.94
N GLY A 308 -47.95 -12.09 14.94
CA GLY A 308 -48.33 -12.22 13.53
C GLY A 308 -48.88 -13.60 13.18
N GLU A 309 -48.23 -14.67 13.65
CA GLU A 309 -48.71 -16.05 13.46
C GLU A 309 -50.06 -16.28 14.16
N ALA A 310 -50.24 -15.78 15.38
CA ALA A 310 -51.51 -15.86 16.10
C ALA A 310 -52.65 -15.10 15.37
N PHE A 311 -52.37 -13.91 14.84
CA PHE A 311 -53.34 -13.13 14.05
C PHE A 311 -53.68 -13.80 12.73
N LEU A 312 -52.71 -14.42 12.07
CA LEU A 312 -52.94 -15.20 10.86
C LEU A 312 -53.74 -16.48 11.16
N GLY A 313 -53.64 -17.06 12.35
CA GLY A 313 -54.44 -18.22 12.75
C GLY A 313 -55.90 -17.92 13.13
N ALA A 314 -56.23 -16.70 13.54
CA ALA A 314 -57.50 -16.41 14.25
C ALA A 314 -58.59 -15.65 13.45
N LYS A 315 -58.34 -15.22 12.20
CA LYS A 315 -59.22 -14.29 11.46
C LYS A 315 -59.96 -14.91 10.26
N LYS A 316 -61.03 -14.24 9.82
CA LYS A 316 -61.75 -14.54 8.56
C LYS A 316 -60.78 -14.43 7.37
N GLN A 317 -60.90 -15.34 6.41
CA GLN A 317 -59.99 -15.54 5.28
C GLN A 317 -59.65 -14.25 4.50
N THR A 318 -60.62 -13.34 4.34
CA THR A 318 -60.45 -12.06 3.65
C THR A 318 -59.53 -11.05 4.37
N GLU A 319 -59.37 -11.13 5.69
CA GLU A 319 -58.43 -10.27 6.42
C GLU A 319 -57.02 -10.85 6.46
N GLN A 320 -56.90 -12.19 6.45
CA GLN A 320 -55.61 -12.88 6.33
C GLN A 320 -54.93 -12.53 5.01
N GLU A 321 -55.68 -12.51 3.89
CA GLU A 321 -55.14 -12.19 2.57
C GLU A 321 -54.53 -10.78 2.50
N LYS A 322 -55.09 -9.81 3.22
CA LYS A 322 -54.56 -8.43 3.27
C LYS A 322 -53.29 -8.29 4.11
N LEU A 323 -53.20 -9.04 5.22
CA LEU A 323 -52.08 -8.92 6.17
C LEU A 323 -50.89 -9.82 5.82
N ARG A 324 -51.12 -10.93 5.13
CA ARG A 324 -50.09 -11.89 4.71
C ARG A 324 -48.90 -11.25 3.95
N PRO A 325 -49.10 -10.39 2.92
CA PRO A 325 -47.96 -9.80 2.20
C PRO A 325 -47.13 -8.85 3.07
N ILE A 326 -47.76 -8.13 4.00
CA ILE A 326 -47.09 -7.22 4.94
C ILE A 326 -46.21 -8.03 5.90
N PHE A 327 -46.76 -9.12 6.45
CA PHE A 327 -46.02 -10.00 7.35
C PHE A 327 -44.85 -10.71 6.64
N MET A 328 -45.05 -11.18 5.40
CA MET A 328 -43.98 -11.80 4.61
C MET A 328 -42.86 -10.80 4.29
N LYS A 329 -43.19 -9.55 3.98
CA LYS A 329 -42.19 -8.49 3.76
C LYS A 329 -41.39 -8.21 5.03
N PHE A 330 -42.06 -8.12 6.18
CA PHE A 330 -41.38 -7.97 7.47
C PHE A 330 -40.46 -9.15 7.78
N LYS A 331 -40.93 -10.39 7.56
CA LYS A 331 -40.14 -11.61 7.75
C LYS A 331 -38.88 -11.63 6.89
N GLN A 332 -39.01 -11.28 5.62
CA GLN A 332 -37.86 -11.21 4.70
C GLN A 332 -36.82 -10.18 5.19
N GLN A 333 -37.25 -8.98 5.56
CA GLN A 333 -36.35 -7.93 6.07
C GLN A 333 -35.64 -8.36 7.36
N TYR A 334 -36.35 -9.05 8.25
CA TYR A 334 -35.76 -9.62 9.45
C TYR A 334 -34.68 -10.67 9.13
N GLU A 335 -34.96 -11.61 8.24
CA GLU A 335 -33.99 -12.64 7.83
C GLU A 335 -32.74 -12.04 7.19
N GLU A 336 -32.87 -10.97 6.42
CA GLU A 336 -31.73 -10.21 5.89
C GLU A 336 -30.88 -9.57 7.01
N ILE A 337 -31.52 -8.98 8.02
CA ILE A 337 -30.85 -8.39 9.18
C ILE A 337 -30.10 -9.44 10.00
N VAL A 338 -30.70 -10.62 10.21
CA VAL A 338 -30.07 -11.75 10.92
C VAL A 338 -28.87 -12.29 10.14
N LYS A 339 -28.99 -12.48 8.82
CA LYS A 339 -27.85 -12.91 7.97
C LYS A 339 -26.67 -11.94 8.07
N LEU A 340 -26.93 -10.63 8.05
CA LEU A 340 -25.89 -9.61 8.22
C LEU A 340 -25.28 -9.60 9.63
N HIS A 341 -26.02 -10.02 10.65
CA HIS A 341 -25.52 -10.18 12.00
C HIS A 341 -24.58 -11.39 12.12
N ASP A 342 -24.96 -12.54 11.59
CA ASP A 342 -24.19 -13.78 11.70
C ASP A 342 -22.87 -13.74 10.92
N ILE A 343 -22.84 -13.06 9.77
CA ILE A 343 -21.62 -12.84 9.01
C ILE A 343 -20.59 -12.08 9.86
N LYS A 344 -21.01 -11.06 10.61
CA LYS A 344 -20.11 -10.25 11.45
C LYS A 344 -19.61 -10.98 12.70
N GLN A 345 -20.40 -11.89 13.28
CA GLN A 345 -19.93 -12.69 14.42
C GLN A 345 -18.91 -13.76 14.00
N ASN A 346 -19.02 -14.29 12.79
CA ASN A 346 -18.08 -15.25 12.22
C ASN A 346 -16.78 -14.60 11.69
N GLU A 347 -16.78 -13.29 11.45
CA GLU A 347 -15.58 -12.50 11.14
C GLU A 347 -14.83 -12.00 12.39
N LYS A 348 -14.88 -12.73 13.52
CA LYS A 348 -14.03 -12.41 14.67
C LYS A 348 -12.56 -12.30 14.22
N PRO A 349 -11.89 -11.16 14.42
CA PRO A 349 -10.48 -11.03 14.08
C PRO A 349 -9.66 -11.99 14.94
N ILE A 350 -8.69 -12.67 14.33
CA ILE A 350 -7.74 -13.63 14.93
C ILE A 350 -6.80 -12.98 15.98
N LEU A 351 -7.11 -11.78 16.46
CA LEU A 351 -6.31 -11.01 17.42
C LEU A 351 -6.81 -11.20 18.85
N SER A 352 -6.54 -12.36 19.44
CA SER A 352 -6.46 -12.54 20.90
C SER A 352 -5.78 -13.87 21.27
N ARG A 353 -4.48 -13.99 20.96
CA ARG A 353 -3.61 -15.03 21.54
C ARG A 353 -2.17 -14.50 21.68
N SER A 354 -1.97 -13.56 22.60
CA SER A 354 -0.65 -13.29 23.21
C SER A 354 -0.77 -12.18 24.26
N ALA A 355 -1.29 -12.50 25.44
CA ALA A 355 -1.07 -11.74 26.67
C ALA A 355 -1.47 -12.61 27.88
N SER A 356 -0.58 -13.51 28.27
CA SER A 356 -0.54 -14.11 29.61
C SER A 356 0.76 -14.89 29.70
N ASN A 357 1.78 -14.25 30.28
CA ASN A 357 2.78 -14.86 31.17
C ASN A 357 3.86 -13.82 31.47
N GLU A 358 3.66 -13.09 32.56
CA GLU A 358 4.74 -12.49 33.35
C GLU A 358 4.18 -12.25 34.76
N SER A 359 4.19 -13.30 35.56
CA SER A 359 4.14 -13.22 37.02
C SER A 359 5.59 -13.30 37.51
N ILE A 360 6.15 -12.15 37.88
CA ILE A 360 7.39 -12.06 38.63
C ILE A 360 7.03 -12.23 40.11
N SER A 361 7.59 -13.26 40.73
CA SER A 361 7.60 -13.48 42.17
C SER A 361 8.52 -12.46 42.84
N THR A 362 8.05 -11.89 43.94
CA THR A 362 8.89 -11.36 45.03
C THR A 362 8.91 -12.37 46.16
#